data_AF-A0A0Q8F2U9-F1
#
_entry.id   AF-A0A0Q8F2U9-F1
#
_cell.length_a   1.000
_cell.length_b   1.000
_cell.length_c   1.000
_cell.angle_alpha   90.00
_cell.angle_beta   90.00
_cell.angle_gamma   90.00
#
_symmetry.space_group_name_H-M   'P 1'
#
loop_
_entity.id
_entity.type
_entity.pdbx_description
1 polymer ?
#
loop_
_entity_poly.entity_id
_entity_poly.type
_entity_poly.pdbx_seq_one_letter_code
_entity_poly.pdbx_strand_id
1 'polypeptide(L)'
;MRLPVGVKEVRHYSSVRVATVLRWAASDHPRAPAAALGVVKVARWFEGLRAHLGSLNAYSVGKELQPGVYKKLSHSNLWSKYAAGKHVPRQVLGKVEEKLRGSRQVVDWSGWRALDVMQPIGTQAVALIRTLNPRIQAACFDKAELKLDRYELRTNTDKLLKKLEQRACWDAVAAATIVLRLAHEKGDQQGAHRAGRSLYYLLLMTAVTSSAFWIAPEIFAYFIHFIFPLAATSVVAYDLHHDAMWQRTQWLYEMVLEHEDEGRPLAGFGADTRRLRRVFSSPKYGFDRMFGFAPRLKHVAPEVDESKRRTLACLQVFWQWGERVLVQGRRQPMPPEHLVEQLEAAWPTTDTTDQA
;
A
#
# COMPACT_ATOMS: atom_id res chain seq x y z
N MET A 1 24.74 7.79 -8.68
CA MET A 1 25.83 6.94 -8.12
C MET A 1 26.10 5.82 -9.12
N ARG A 2 27.22 5.85 -9.86
CA ARG A 2 27.58 4.74 -10.77
C ARG A 2 28.17 3.61 -9.93
N LEU A 3 27.56 2.43 -9.97
CA LEU A 3 28.07 1.25 -9.27
C LEU A 3 29.45 0.86 -9.83
N PRO A 4 30.37 0.35 -9.00
CA PRO A 4 31.67 -0.11 -9.44
C PRO A 4 31.55 -1.24 -10.48
N VAL A 5 32.49 -1.25 -11.43
CA VAL A 5 32.57 -2.23 -12.52
C VAL A 5 32.71 -3.63 -11.93
N GLY A 6 31.76 -4.53 -12.24
CA GLY A 6 31.76 -5.94 -11.81
C GLY A 6 30.63 -6.35 -10.86
N VAL A 7 29.82 -5.41 -10.34
CA VAL A 7 28.62 -5.77 -9.57
C VAL A 7 27.53 -6.24 -10.53
N LYS A 8 27.20 -7.54 -10.48
CA LYS A 8 26.08 -8.08 -11.25
C LYS A 8 24.78 -7.42 -10.78
N GLU A 9 24.09 -6.76 -11.70
CA GLU A 9 22.86 -6.03 -11.40
C GLU A 9 21.72 -6.99 -11.02
N VAL A 10 20.95 -6.60 -10.01
CA VAL A 10 19.74 -7.32 -9.61
C VAL A 10 18.69 -7.16 -10.71
N ARG A 11 18.18 -8.28 -11.24
CA ARG A 11 17.16 -8.20 -12.30
C ARG A 11 15.82 -7.77 -11.72
N HIS A 12 15.29 -6.66 -12.23
CA HIS A 12 13.97 -6.14 -11.88
C HIS A 12 12.87 -6.79 -12.76
N TYR A 13 11.82 -7.31 -12.14
CA TYR A 13 10.67 -7.92 -12.83
C TYR A 13 9.40 -7.06 -12.78
N SER A 14 9.47 -5.90 -12.10
CA SER A 14 8.29 -5.12 -11.75
C SER A 14 7.55 -4.57 -12.98
N SER A 15 8.25 -4.02 -13.97
CA SER A 15 7.63 -3.46 -15.18
C SER A 15 6.70 -4.46 -15.90
N VAL A 16 7.14 -5.70 -16.09
CA VAL A 16 6.33 -6.75 -16.73
C VAL A 16 5.12 -7.13 -15.87
N ARG A 17 5.28 -7.19 -14.55
CA ARG A 17 4.21 -7.53 -13.62
C ARG A 17 3.16 -6.42 -13.54
N VAL A 18 3.60 -5.17 -13.40
CA VAL A 18 2.74 -3.97 -13.45
C VAL A 18 1.97 -3.93 -14.76
N ALA A 19 2.63 -4.06 -15.91
CA ALA A 19 1.96 -4.10 -17.21
C ALA A 19 0.90 -5.22 -17.31
N THR A 20 1.14 -6.36 -16.66
CA THR A 20 0.17 -7.46 -16.60
C THR A 20 -1.02 -7.12 -15.70
N VAL A 21 -0.79 -6.51 -14.53
CA VAL A 21 -1.85 -6.02 -13.63
C VAL A 21 -2.72 -4.98 -14.34
N LEU A 22 -2.11 -3.99 -15.00
CA LEU A 22 -2.80 -2.94 -15.73
C LEU A 22 -3.60 -3.49 -16.91
N ARG A 23 -3.06 -4.49 -17.63
CA ARG A 23 -3.80 -5.18 -18.69
C ARG A 23 -5.06 -5.86 -18.17
N TRP A 24 -5.00 -6.50 -17.00
CA TRP A 24 -6.19 -7.07 -16.38
C TRP A 24 -7.15 -5.98 -15.92
N ALA A 25 -6.65 -4.87 -15.36
CA ALA A 25 -7.50 -3.75 -14.95
C ALA A 25 -8.24 -3.10 -16.13
N ALA A 26 -7.65 -3.10 -17.33
CA ALA A 26 -8.29 -2.61 -18.54
C ALA A 26 -9.18 -3.66 -19.25
N SER A 27 -9.29 -4.87 -18.71
CA SER A 27 -10.06 -5.95 -19.31
C SER A 27 -11.45 -6.07 -18.67
N ASP A 28 -12.47 -6.24 -19.51
CA ASP A 28 -13.85 -6.53 -19.05
C ASP A 28 -14.02 -8.00 -18.60
N HIS A 29 -12.94 -8.78 -18.54
CA HIS A 29 -13.03 -10.19 -18.18
C HIS A 29 -13.50 -10.34 -16.71
N PRO A 30 -14.53 -11.16 -16.41
CA PRO A 30 -15.10 -11.26 -15.06
C PRO A 30 -14.11 -11.71 -13.97
N ARG A 31 -13.01 -12.37 -14.35
CA ARG A 31 -11.94 -12.80 -13.43
C ARG A 31 -10.74 -11.85 -13.40
N ALA A 32 -10.82 -10.68 -14.02
CA ALA A 32 -9.72 -9.72 -14.09
C ALA A 32 -9.15 -9.35 -12.70
N PRO A 33 -9.97 -9.03 -11.67
CA PRO A 33 -9.44 -8.75 -10.33
C PRO A 33 -8.66 -9.93 -9.75
N ALA A 34 -9.22 -11.14 -9.82
CA ALA A 34 -8.56 -12.35 -9.30
C ALA A 34 -7.26 -12.67 -10.06
N ALA A 35 -7.23 -12.46 -11.37
CA ALA A 35 -6.03 -12.67 -12.18
C ALA A 35 -4.93 -11.64 -11.86
N ALA A 36 -5.29 -10.36 -11.71
CA ALA A 36 -4.37 -9.31 -11.28
C ALA A 36 -3.82 -9.57 -9.86
N LEU A 37 -4.68 -9.99 -8.92
CA LEU A 37 -4.26 -10.38 -7.58
C LEU A 37 -3.30 -11.57 -7.61
N GLY A 38 -3.52 -12.52 -8.53
CA GLY A 38 -2.62 -13.64 -8.78
C GLY A 38 -1.20 -13.20 -9.13
N VAL A 39 -1.05 -12.14 -9.92
CA VAL A 39 0.28 -11.56 -10.24
C VAL A 39 0.96 -11.05 -8.97
N VAL A 40 0.27 -10.25 -8.15
CA VAL A 40 0.81 -9.70 -6.89
C VAL A 40 1.21 -10.81 -5.92
N LYS A 41 0.35 -11.83 -5.78
CA LYS A 41 0.58 -13.01 -4.94
C LYS A 41 1.84 -13.76 -5.34
N VAL A 42 2.02 -14.03 -6.63
CA VAL A 42 3.20 -14.73 -7.16
C VAL A 42 4.44 -13.85 -7.06
N ALA A 43 4.32 -12.54 -7.31
CA ALA A 43 5.41 -11.58 -7.15
C ALA A 43 5.97 -11.61 -5.72
N ARG A 44 5.08 -11.52 -4.71
CA ARG A 44 5.47 -11.55 -3.30
C ARG A 44 6.22 -12.82 -2.95
N TRP A 45 5.69 -13.97 -3.39
CA TRP A 45 6.33 -15.26 -3.18
C TRP A 45 7.72 -15.30 -3.81
N PHE A 46 7.82 -14.97 -5.11
CA PHE A 46 9.07 -15.03 -5.84
C PHE A 46 10.14 -14.07 -5.28
N GLU A 47 9.79 -12.82 -5.00
CA GLU A 47 10.74 -11.86 -4.42
C GLU A 47 11.18 -12.26 -3.01
N GLY A 48 10.28 -12.87 -2.23
CA GLY A 48 10.62 -13.45 -0.93
C GLY A 48 11.67 -14.56 -1.05
N LEU A 49 11.49 -15.48 -2.01
CA LEU A 49 12.49 -16.53 -2.29
C LEU A 49 13.82 -15.92 -2.75
N ARG A 50 13.75 -14.99 -3.70
CA ARG A 50 14.93 -14.37 -4.29
C ARG A 50 15.76 -13.63 -3.24
N ALA A 51 15.11 -12.88 -2.35
CA ALA A 51 15.75 -12.19 -1.25
C ALA A 51 16.38 -13.17 -0.25
N HIS A 52 15.65 -14.23 0.14
CA HIS A 52 16.16 -15.21 1.10
C HIS A 52 17.38 -15.98 0.59
N LEU A 53 17.43 -16.24 -0.72
CA LEU A 53 18.53 -16.95 -1.38
C LEU A 53 19.70 -16.04 -1.78
N GLY A 54 19.58 -14.71 -1.63
CA GLY A 54 20.59 -13.77 -2.15
C GLY A 54 20.74 -13.85 -3.68
N SER A 55 19.70 -14.30 -4.38
CA SER A 55 19.73 -14.58 -5.81
C SER A 55 19.50 -13.31 -6.64
N LEU A 56 20.30 -13.12 -7.70
CA LEU A 56 20.20 -11.91 -8.54
C LEU A 56 19.11 -11.99 -9.61
N ASN A 57 18.71 -13.20 -10.00
CA ASN A 57 17.74 -13.41 -11.06
C ASN A 57 17.01 -14.76 -10.92
N ALA A 58 15.98 -14.98 -11.75
CA ALA A 58 15.15 -16.17 -11.76
C ALA A 58 15.91 -17.46 -12.10
N TYR A 59 16.97 -17.35 -12.91
CA TYR A 59 17.80 -18.50 -13.24
C TYR A 59 18.57 -18.98 -12.00
N SER A 60 19.17 -18.08 -11.22
CA SER A 60 19.85 -18.43 -9.96
C SER A 60 18.90 -19.06 -8.94
N VAL A 61 17.70 -18.47 -8.75
CA VAL A 61 16.66 -19.05 -7.88
C VAL A 61 16.33 -20.48 -8.31
N GLY A 62 16.14 -20.70 -9.61
CA GLY A 62 15.83 -22.02 -10.14
C GLY A 62 16.97 -23.02 -9.99
N LYS A 63 18.21 -22.59 -10.21
CA LYS A 63 19.41 -23.43 -10.05
C LYS A 63 19.57 -23.91 -8.61
N GLU A 64 19.28 -23.05 -7.63
CA GLU A 64 19.37 -23.39 -6.21
C GLU A 64 18.22 -24.28 -5.74
N LEU A 65 16.98 -23.97 -6.14
CA LEU A 65 15.79 -24.69 -5.67
C LEU A 65 15.56 -26.00 -6.44
N GLN A 66 15.89 -26.07 -7.73
CA GLN A 66 15.68 -27.24 -8.58
C GLN A 66 16.92 -27.58 -9.44
N PRO A 67 18.10 -27.85 -8.83
CA PRO A 67 19.35 -28.05 -9.58
C PRO A 67 19.27 -29.19 -10.61
N GLY A 68 18.47 -30.24 -10.34
CA GLY A 68 18.29 -31.37 -11.26
C GLY A 68 17.68 -31.00 -12.62
N VAL A 69 16.89 -29.91 -12.70
CA VAL A 69 16.30 -29.42 -13.96
C VAL A 69 17.37 -28.78 -14.85
N TYR A 70 18.40 -28.18 -14.23
CA TYR A 70 19.46 -27.44 -14.91
C TYR A 70 20.71 -28.29 -15.23
N LYS A 71 20.83 -29.49 -14.65
CA LYS A 71 21.91 -30.45 -14.94
C LYS A 71 21.70 -31.20 -16.26
N LYS A 72 20.45 -31.45 -16.63
CA LYS A 72 20.08 -31.88 -17.98
C LYS A 72 20.02 -30.58 -18.80
N LEU A 73 20.54 -30.53 -20.03
CA LEU A 73 20.59 -29.35 -20.92
C LEU A 73 19.18 -28.78 -21.32
N SER A 74 18.18 -28.94 -20.47
CA SER A 74 16.83 -28.42 -20.58
C SER A 74 16.81 -26.97 -20.07
N HIS A 75 16.63 -26.03 -20.98
CA HIS A 75 16.35 -24.64 -20.65
C HIS A 75 14.91 -24.50 -20.15
N SER A 76 14.69 -24.67 -18.85
CA SER A 76 13.39 -24.37 -18.24
C SER A 76 13.24 -22.87 -18.01
N ASN A 77 12.30 -22.24 -18.72
CA ASN A 77 11.89 -20.85 -18.48
C ASN A 77 10.87 -20.70 -17.34
N LEU A 78 10.63 -21.77 -16.57
CA LEU A 78 9.62 -21.84 -15.51
C LEU A 78 9.80 -20.73 -14.46
N TRP A 79 11.02 -20.58 -13.93
CA TRP A 79 11.31 -19.57 -12.92
C TRP A 79 11.18 -18.14 -13.45
N SER A 80 11.47 -17.92 -14.74
CA SER A 80 11.21 -16.62 -15.37
C SER A 80 9.71 -16.33 -15.50
N LYS A 81 8.88 -17.35 -15.74
CA LYS A 81 7.42 -17.22 -15.75
C LYS A 81 6.87 -16.92 -14.35
N TYR A 82 7.43 -17.52 -13.30
CA TYR A 82 7.08 -17.18 -11.92
C TYR A 82 7.54 -15.76 -11.56
N ALA A 83 8.77 -15.38 -11.89
CA ALA A 83 9.29 -14.03 -11.65
C ALA A 83 8.43 -12.94 -12.32
N ALA A 84 7.94 -13.22 -13.52
CA ALA A 84 7.03 -12.35 -14.27
C ALA A 84 5.56 -12.45 -13.81
N GLY A 85 5.23 -13.25 -12.80
CA GLY A 85 3.86 -13.41 -12.28
C GLY A 85 2.88 -14.09 -13.25
N LYS A 86 3.37 -14.75 -14.30
CA LYS A 86 2.51 -15.37 -15.33
C LYS A 86 1.83 -16.64 -14.83
N HIS A 87 2.51 -17.42 -14.00
CA HIS A 87 2.06 -18.73 -13.53
C HIS A 87 2.06 -18.80 -12.00
N VAL A 88 1.09 -19.51 -11.42
CA VAL A 88 1.07 -19.82 -9.98
C VAL A 88 1.96 -21.05 -9.71
N PRO A 89 2.87 -21.03 -8.72
CA PRO A 89 3.92 -22.03 -8.53
C PRO A 89 3.46 -23.37 -7.93
N ARG A 90 2.23 -23.84 -8.19
CA ARG A 90 1.63 -25.01 -7.51
C ARG A 90 2.50 -26.27 -7.54
N GLN A 91 3.17 -26.53 -8.66
CA GLN A 91 3.97 -27.74 -8.88
C GLN A 91 5.30 -27.74 -8.12
N VAL A 92 5.78 -26.57 -7.69
CA VAL A 92 7.09 -26.44 -7.02
C VAL A 92 6.98 -26.14 -5.53
N LEU A 93 5.80 -25.76 -5.02
CA LEU A 93 5.61 -25.34 -3.63
C LEU A 93 6.14 -26.35 -2.61
N GLY A 94 5.86 -27.65 -2.76
CA GLY A 94 6.33 -28.67 -1.81
C GLY A 94 7.86 -28.73 -1.73
N LYS A 95 8.53 -28.78 -2.88
CA LYS A 95 10.00 -28.82 -2.98
C LYS A 95 10.66 -27.53 -2.49
N VAL A 96 10.00 -26.39 -2.69
CA VAL A 96 10.49 -25.11 -2.18
C VAL A 96 10.33 -25.04 -0.67
N GLU A 97 9.21 -25.52 -0.12
CA GLU A 97 8.96 -25.56 1.33
C GLU A 97 9.96 -26.44 2.08
N GLU A 98 10.37 -27.57 1.49
CA GLU A 98 11.43 -28.42 2.04
C GLU A 98 12.76 -27.69 2.24
N LYS A 99 13.10 -26.77 1.32
CA LYS A 99 14.34 -25.99 1.36
C LYS A 99 14.19 -24.68 2.14
N LEU A 100 13.03 -24.05 2.04
CA LEU A 100 12.71 -22.72 2.55
C LEU A 100 11.35 -22.78 3.25
N ARG A 101 11.39 -23.18 4.53
CA ARG A 101 10.20 -23.27 5.38
C ARG A 101 9.47 -21.92 5.45
N GLY A 102 8.15 -21.95 5.35
CA GLY A 102 7.29 -20.76 5.34
C GLY A 102 7.05 -20.17 3.94
N SER A 103 7.76 -20.63 2.90
CA SER A 103 7.54 -20.15 1.53
C SER A 103 6.09 -20.37 1.05
N ARG A 104 5.49 -21.50 1.42
CA ARG A 104 4.12 -21.85 1.09
C ARG A 104 3.11 -20.93 1.79
N GLN A 105 3.40 -20.49 3.00
CA GLN A 105 2.52 -19.60 3.77
C GLN A 105 2.30 -18.27 3.05
N VAL A 106 3.25 -17.78 2.26
CA VAL A 106 3.07 -16.55 1.46
C VAL A 106 1.99 -16.73 0.41
N VAL A 107 1.92 -17.91 -0.22
CA VAL A 107 0.91 -18.24 -1.24
C VAL A 107 -0.43 -18.58 -0.58
N ASP A 108 -0.41 -19.30 0.53
CA ASP A 108 -1.64 -19.75 1.21
C ASP A 108 -2.16 -18.74 2.24
N TRP A 109 -1.54 -17.56 2.33
CA TRP A 109 -1.94 -16.49 3.26
C TRP A 109 -3.40 -16.09 3.07
N SER A 110 -4.18 -16.18 4.16
CA SER A 110 -5.62 -15.89 4.17
C SER A 110 -5.96 -14.45 3.79
N GLY A 111 -5.05 -13.50 4.02
CA GLY A 111 -5.25 -12.10 3.64
C GLY A 111 -5.45 -11.87 2.15
N TRP A 112 -5.07 -12.81 1.28
CA TRP A 112 -5.44 -12.75 -0.15
C TRP A 112 -6.96 -12.70 -0.35
N ARG A 113 -7.75 -13.38 0.50
CA ARG A 113 -9.22 -13.32 0.45
C ARG A 113 -9.78 -11.94 0.82
N ALA A 114 -9.08 -11.21 1.70
CA ALA A 114 -9.47 -9.84 2.04
C ALA A 114 -9.28 -8.89 0.85
N LEU A 115 -8.26 -9.13 0.03
CA LEU A 115 -7.94 -8.33 -1.15
C LEU A 115 -8.76 -8.71 -2.38
N ASP A 116 -9.34 -9.91 -2.42
CA ASP A 116 -10.16 -10.37 -3.54
C ASP A 116 -11.53 -9.69 -3.52
N VAL A 117 -11.75 -8.77 -4.46
CA VAL A 117 -13.00 -8.00 -4.61
C VAL A 117 -14.08 -8.73 -5.38
N MET A 118 -13.82 -9.94 -5.87
CA MET A 118 -14.79 -10.70 -6.66
C MET A 118 -15.99 -11.19 -5.85
N GLN A 119 -15.88 -11.27 -4.53
CA GLN A 119 -16.89 -11.84 -3.65
C GLN A 119 -17.13 -10.87 -2.50
N PRO A 120 -18.37 -10.54 -2.12
CA PRO A 120 -18.65 -9.72 -0.94
C PRO A 120 -17.96 -10.27 0.31
N ILE A 121 -17.52 -9.39 1.20
CA ILE A 121 -16.88 -9.80 2.46
C ILE A 121 -17.91 -10.13 3.53
N GLY A 122 -18.97 -9.32 3.64
CA GLY A 122 -20.13 -9.55 4.50
C GLY A 122 -19.80 -10.17 5.85
N THR A 123 -20.46 -11.29 6.16
CA THR A 123 -20.32 -12.02 7.43
C THR A 123 -18.96 -12.70 7.62
N GLN A 124 -18.15 -12.84 6.55
CA GLN A 124 -16.83 -13.48 6.63
C GLN A 124 -15.76 -12.55 7.22
N ALA A 125 -16.02 -11.26 7.35
CA ALA A 125 -15.04 -10.28 7.80
C ALA A 125 -14.40 -10.62 9.16
N VAL A 126 -15.21 -10.99 10.16
CA VAL A 126 -14.70 -11.37 11.49
C VAL A 126 -13.85 -12.63 11.40
N ALA A 127 -14.32 -13.66 10.68
CA ALA A 127 -13.57 -14.89 10.48
C ALA A 127 -12.22 -14.65 9.79
N LEU A 128 -12.18 -13.78 8.78
CA LEU A 128 -10.94 -13.42 8.09
C LEU A 128 -9.98 -12.69 9.02
N ILE A 129 -10.43 -11.71 9.81
CA ILE A 129 -9.56 -10.98 10.75
C ILE A 129 -8.98 -11.93 11.80
N ARG A 130 -9.72 -12.94 12.25
CA ARG A 130 -9.23 -13.98 13.19
C ARG A 130 -8.08 -14.83 12.63
N THR A 131 -7.90 -14.87 11.31
CA THR A 131 -6.76 -15.58 10.70
C THR A 131 -5.49 -14.72 10.60
N LEU A 132 -5.58 -13.42 10.87
CA LEU A 132 -4.44 -12.49 10.81
C LEU A 132 -3.59 -12.58 12.09
N ASN A 133 -2.40 -11.99 12.08
CA ASN A 133 -1.51 -11.90 13.25
C ASN A 133 -2.25 -11.36 14.50
N PRO A 134 -2.03 -11.94 15.70
CA PRO A 134 -2.64 -11.49 16.96
C PRO A 134 -2.53 -9.99 17.26
N ARG A 135 -1.43 -9.32 16.87
CA ARG A 135 -1.26 -7.87 17.02
C ARG A 135 -2.25 -7.07 16.17
N ILE A 136 -2.62 -7.59 15.00
CA ILE A 136 -3.63 -7.01 14.12
C ILE A 136 -5.04 -7.32 14.64
N GLN A 137 -5.27 -8.54 15.14
CA GLN A 137 -6.51 -8.88 15.82
C GLN A 137 -6.79 -7.93 17.00
N ALA A 138 -5.79 -7.69 17.86
CA ALA A 138 -5.91 -6.76 18.99
C ALA A 138 -6.12 -5.28 18.58
N ALA A 139 -5.70 -4.92 17.36
CA ALA A 139 -5.99 -3.62 16.78
C ALA A 139 -7.46 -3.51 16.33
N CYS A 140 -7.99 -4.57 15.69
CA CYS A 140 -9.35 -4.63 15.13
C CYS A 140 -10.46 -4.85 16.16
N PHE A 141 -10.28 -5.81 17.07
CA PHE A 141 -11.32 -6.22 18.00
C PHE A 141 -11.36 -5.35 19.24
N ASP A 142 -12.55 -5.23 19.84
CA ASP A 142 -12.68 -4.58 21.13
C ASP A 142 -11.92 -5.36 22.22
N LYS A 143 -11.30 -4.62 23.14
CA LYS A 143 -10.43 -5.24 24.15
C LYS A 143 -11.23 -5.93 25.25
N ALA A 144 -12.40 -5.40 25.62
CA ALA A 144 -13.27 -6.01 26.62
C ALA A 144 -13.90 -7.28 26.07
N GLU A 145 -14.41 -7.22 24.84
CA GLU A 145 -15.03 -8.37 24.15
C GLU A 145 -14.02 -9.50 23.92
N LEU A 146 -12.80 -9.17 23.47
CA LEU A 146 -11.77 -10.18 23.24
C LEU A 146 -11.33 -10.91 24.52
N LYS A 147 -11.41 -10.26 25.69
CA LYS A 147 -11.15 -10.93 26.99
C LYS A 147 -12.22 -11.96 27.35
N LEU A 148 -13.41 -11.83 26.77
CA LEU A 148 -14.54 -12.73 26.95
C LEU A 148 -14.65 -13.73 25.77
N ASP A 149 -13.58 -13.86 24.98
CA ASP A 149 -13.52 -14.65 23.74
C ASP A 149 -14.61 -14.30 22.70
N ARG A 150 -15.08 -13.04 22.73
CA ARG A 150 -16.01 -12.49 21.75
C ARG A 150 -15.28 -11.60 20.75
N TYR A 151 -15.46 -11.90 19.47
CA TYR A 151 -14.73 -11.26 18.37
C TYR A 151 -15.53 -10.12 17.74
N GLU A 152 -15.76 -9.08 18.53
CA GLU A 152 -16.49 -7.89 18.09
C GLU A 152 -15.53 -6.81 17.58
N LEU A 153 -15.82 -6.26 16.40
CA LEU A 153 -15.05 -5.15 15.85
C LEU A 153 -15.25 -3.90 16.70
N ARG A 154 -14.20 -3.10 16.84
CA ARG A 154 -14.30 -1.80 17.49
C ARG A 154 -15.33 -0.93 16.78
N THR A 155 -16.24 -0.33 17.55
CA THR A 155 -17.22 0.64 17.07
C THR A 155 -16.56 1.92 16.55
N ASN A 156 -15.50 2.39 17.22
CA ASN A 156 -14.72 3.55 16.76
C ASN A 156 -13.72 3.12 15.66
N THR A 157 -14.14 3.27 14.41
CA THR A 157 -13.34 2.96 13.22
C THR A 157 -12.04 3.75 13.14
N ASP A 158 -12.02 5.02 13.54
CA ASP A 158 -10.81 5.85 13.49
C ASP A 158 -9.73 5.35 14.46
N LYS A 159 -10.15 4.91 15.66
CA LYS A 159 -9.26 4.30 16.64
C LYS A 159 -8.73 2.95 16.13
N LEU A 160 -9.56 2.17 15.44
CA LEU A 160 -9.16 0.92 14.79
C LEU A 160 -8.10 1.19 13.71
N LEU A 161 -8.40 2.06 12.74
CA LEU A 161 -7.51 2.39 11.62
C LEU A 161 -6.18 2.96 12.13
N LYS A 162 -6.21 3.87 13.10
CA LYS A 162 -5.00 4.41 13.74
C LYS A 162 -4.15 3.33 14.41
N LYS A 163 -4.75 2.29 15.00
CA LYS A 163 -4.01 1.15 15.59
C LYS A 163 -3.39 0.25 14.52
N LEU A 164 -4.04 0.10 13.36
CA LEU A 164 -3.49 -0.59 12.21
C LEU A 164 -2.29 0.16 11.63
N GLU A 165 -2.41 1.49 11.45
CA GLU A 165 -1.32 2.35 10.96
C GLU A 165 -0.06 2.33 11.84
N GLN A 166 -0.19 1.99 13.14
CA GLN A 166 0.93 1.79 14.06
C GLN A 166 1.60 0.42 13.93
N ARG A 167 1.06 -0.46 13.09
CA ARG A 167 1.49 -1.84 12.88
C ARG A 167 1.51 -2.17 11.39
N ALA A 168 1.98 -1.23 10.58
CA ALA A 168 1.91 -1.37 9.12
C ALA A 168 2.65 -2.65 8.67
N CYS A 169 1.89 -3.57 8.09
CA CYS A 169 2.32 -4.84 7.56
C CYS A 169 1.24 -5.38 6.63
N TRP A 170 1.51 -6.51 5.96
CA TRP A 170 0.54 -7.18 5.10
C TRP A 170 -0.80 -7.48 5.77
N ASP A 171 -0.78 -7.93 7.02
CA ASP A 171 -2.00 -8.20 7.78
C ASP A 171 -2.77 -6.92 8.12
N ALA A 172 -2.08 -5.81 8.39
CA ALA A 172 -2.73 -4.52 8.60
C ALA A 172 -3.37 -3.99 7.31
N VAL A 173 -2.70 -4.16 6.16
CA VAL A 173 -3.25 -3.85 4.83
C VAL A 173 -4.49 -4.69 4.55
N ALA A 174 -4.45 -6.00 4.81
CA ALA A 174 -5.61 -6.87 4.68
C ALA A 174 -6.74 -6.40 5.59
N ALA A 175 -6.49 -6.19 6.89
CA ALA A 175 -7.50 -5.73 7.85
C ALA A 175 -8.14 -4.38 7.45
N ALA A 176 -7.36 -3.40 7.02
CA ALA A 176 -7.89 -2.12 6.56
C ALA A 176 -8.72 -2.27 5.27
N THR A 177 -8.33 -3.20 4.39
CA THR A 177 -9.14 -3.55 3.20
C THR A 177 -10.47 -4.17 3.62
N ILE A 178 -10.51 -5.04 4.63
CA ILE A 178 -11.76 -5.59 5.18
C ILE A 178 -12.67 -4.48 5.70
N VAL A 179 -12.12 -3.54 6.47
CA VAL A 179 -12.88 -2.40 7.03
C VAL A 179 -13.45 -1.52 5.91
N LEU A 180 -12.64 -1.20 4.90
CA LEU A 180 -13.06 -0.42 3.73
C LEU A 180 -14.21 -1.11 2.99
N ARG A 181 -14.09 -2.42 2.74
CA ARG A 181 -15.11 -3.19 2.02
C ARG A 181 -16.41 -3.31 2.81
N LEU A 182 -16.34 -3.53 4.12
CA LEU A 182 -17.52 -3.53 4.99
C LEU A 182 -18.25 -2.18 4.97
N ALA A 183 -17.51 -1.07 5.00
CA ALA A 183 -18.12 0.26 4.93
C ALA A 183 -18.77 0.48 3.55
N HIS A 184 -18.09 0.10 2.48
CA HIS A 184 -18.62 0.16 1.12
C HIS A 184 -19.91 -0.67 0.95
N GLU A 185 -19.91 -1.93 1.40
CA GLU A 185 -21.08 -2.82 1.34
C GLU A 185 -22.28 -2.30 2.15
N LYS A 186 -22.04 -1.51 3.21
CA LYS A 186 -23.09 -0.86 4.01
C LYS A 186 -23.55 0.49 3.44
N GLY A 187 -22.95 0.97 2.35
CA GLY A 187 -23.19 2.32 1.82
C GLY A 187 -22.60 3.46 2.67
N ASP A 188 -21.76 3.16 3.67
CA ASP A 188 -21.06 4.16 4.47
C ASP A 188 -19.86 4.73 3.68
N GLN A 189 -20.16 5.65 2.76
CA GLN A 189 -19.16 6.28 1.90
C GLN A 189 -18.08 7.01 2.71
N GLN A 190 -18.44 7.63 3.84
CA GLN A 190 -17.49 8.37 4.67
C GLN A 190 -16.55 7.42 5.41
N GLY A 191 -17.07 6.31 5.95
CA GLY A 191 -16.27 5.24 6.54
C GLY A 191 -15.34 4.60 5.50
N ALA A 192 -15.84 4.31 4.30
CA ALA A 192 -15.03 3.76 3.22
C ALA A 192 -13.91 4.72 2.80
N HIS A 193 -14.21 6.02 2.69
CA HIS A 193 -13.23 7.05 2.37
C HIS A 193 -12.13 7.18 3.44
N ARG A 194 -12.50 7.19 4.73
CA ARG A 194 -11.54 7.20 5.86
C ARG A 194 -10.66 5.95 5.85
N ALA A 195 -11.24 4.79 5.61
CA ALA A 195 -10.50 3.53 5.50
C ALA A 195 -9.55 3.55 4.28
N GLY A 196 -9.97 4.10 3.15
CA GLY A 196 -9.11 4.35 1.98
C GLY A 196 -7.89 5.20 2.32
N ARG A 197 -8.07 6.29 3.09
CA ARG A 197 -6.95 7.16 3.47
C ARG A 197 -5.93 6.41 4.32
N SER A 198 -6.43 5.65 5.29
CA SER A 198 -5.61 4.83 6.16
C SER A 198 -4.87 3.73 5.37
N LEU A 199 -5.56 3.10 4.42
CA LEU A 199 -5.00 2.09 3.54
C LEU A 199 -3.87 2.62 2.67
N TYR A 200 -4.02 3.84 2.13
CA TYR A 200 -2.96 4.52 1.40
C TYR A 200 -1.68 4.68 2.24
N TYR A 201 -1.79 5.15 3.50
CA TYR A 201 -0.62 5.28 4.36
C TYR A 201 -0.05 3.92 4.78
N LEU A 202 -0.92 2.93 5.04
CA LEU A 202 -0.51 1.56 5.32
C LEU A 202 0.29 0.95 4.17
N LEU A 203 -0.09 1.21 2.92
CA LEU A 203 0.62 0.74 1.74
C LEU A 203 2.04 1.34 1.66
N LEU A 204 2.17 2.67 1.82
CA LEU A 204 3.48 3.33 1.83
C LEU A 204 4.38 2.81 2.97
N MET A 205 3.84 2.77 4.19
CA MET A 205 4.60 2.29 5.36
C MET A 205 4.98 0.82 5.23
N THR A 206 4.05 -0.05 4.81
CA THR A 206 4.32 -1.48 4.64
C THR A 206 5.38 -1.73 3.57
N ALA A 207 5.37 -0.95 2.49
CA ALA A 207 6.40 -1.04 1.47
C ALA A 207 7.78 -0.69 2.06
N VAL A 208 7.88 0.33 2.90
CA VAL A 208 9.14 0.75 3.53
C VAL A 208 9.62 -0.18 4.65
N THR A 209 8.72 -0.80 5.41
CA THR A 209 9.07 -1.56 6.63
C THR A 209 9.11 -3.08 6.44
N SER A 210 8.93 -3.58 5.21
CA SER A 210 8.86 -5.00 4.91
C SER A 210 9.39 -5.36 3.54
N SER A 211 9.41 -6.66 3.22
CA SER A 211 9.75 -7.16 1.87
C SER A 211 8.75 -6.72 0.78
N ALA A 212 7.65 -6.05 1.13
CA ALA A 212 6.73 -5.47 0.17
C ALA A 212 7.38 -4.41 -0.72
N PHE A 213 8.50 -3.79 -0.30
CA PHE A 213 9.27 -2.85 -1.11
C PHE A 213 9.51 -3.36 -2.54
N TRP A 214 9.90 -4.63 -2.68
CA TRP A 214 10.28 -5.25 -3.95
C TRP A 214 9.12 -5.48 -4.93
N ILE A 215 7.89 -5.35 -4.46
CA ILE A 215 6.68 -5.55 -5.26
C ILE A 215 5.69 -4.40 -5.09
N ALA A 216 6.14 -3.26 -4.55
CA ALA A 216 5.29 -2.13 -4.24
C ALA A 216 4.56 -1.57 -5.48
N PRO A 217 5.19 -1.40 -6.66
CA PRO A 217 4.49 -0.94 -7.85
C PRO A 217 3.31 -1.83 -8.27
N GLU A 218 3.46 -3.15 -8.18
CA GLU A 218 2.44 -4.14 -8.50
C GLU A 218 1.27 -4.08 -7.53
N ILE A 219 1.58 -3.94 -6.24
CA ILE A 219 0.57 -3.74 -5.19
C ILE A 219 -0.19 -2.44 -5.47
N PHE A 220 0.52 -1.34 -5.71
CA PHE A 220 -0.12 -0.05 -5.95
C PHE A 220 -1.03 -0.12 -7.19
N ALA A 221 -0.57 -0.68 -8.29
CA ALA A 221 -1.40 -0.90 -9.47
C ALA A 221 -2.68 -1.69 -9.14
N TYR A 222 -2.57 -2.79 -8.39
CA TYR A 222 -3.73 -3.57 -7.98
C TYR A 222 -4.71 -2.75 -7.12
N PHE A 223 -4.21 -2.08 -6.08
CA PHE A 223 -5.06 -1.33 -5.16
C PHE A 223 -5.73 -0.14 -5.86
N ILE A 224 -5.01 0.58 -6.74
CA ILE A 224 -5.54 1.73 -7.48
C ILE A 224 -6.74 1.33 -8.34
N HIS A 225 -6.67 0.17 -9.00
CA HIS A 225 -7.70 -0.24 -9.95
C HIS A 225 -8.85 -1.05 -9.32
N PHE A 226 -8.60 -1.79 -8.24
CA PHE A 226 -9.61 -2.72 -7.70
C PHE A 226 -10.08 -2.39 -6.27
N ILE A 227 -9.29 -1.66 -5.47
CA ILE A 227 -9.61 -1.40 -4.05
C ILE A 227 -9.98 0.05 -3.78
N PHE A 228 -9.16 1.02 -4.19
CA PHE A 228 -9.42 2.44 -3.99
C PHE A 228 -10.71 2.97 -4.61
N PRO A 229 -11.24 2.42 -5.73
CA PRO A 229 -12.55 2.83 -6.25
C PRO A 229 -13.68 2.63 -5.24
N LEU A 230 -13.58 1.63 -4.36
CA LEU A 230 -14.57 1.36 -3.30
C LEU A 230 -14.56 2.43 -2.19
N ALA A 231 -13.49 3.23 -2.10
CA ALA A 231 -13.33 4.32 -1.12
C ALA A 231 -13.71 5.71 -1.68
N ALA A 232 -14.30 5.75 -2.88
CA ALA A 232 -14.89 6.95 -3.42
C ALA A 232 -16.15 7.35 -2.63
N THR A 233 -16.39 8.64 -2.55
CA THR A 233 -17.66 9.22 -2.09
C THR A 233 -18.44 9.75 -3.28
N SER A 234 -19.64 10.27 -3.05
CA SER A 234 -20.38 11.01 -4.08
C SER A 234 -19.65 12.25 -4.61
N VAL A 235 -18.65 12.78 -3.89
CA VAL A 235 -17.99 14.05 -4.24
C VAL A 235 -16.55 13.86 -4.68
N VAL A 236 -15.80 12.99 -4.01
CA VAL A 236 -14.35 12.81 -4.19
C VAL A 236 -13.96 11.36 -4.37
N ALA A 237 -12.94 11.15 -5.20
CA ALA A 237 -12.24 9.88 -5.37
C ALA A 237 -10.72 10.07 -5.24
N TYR A 238 -10.02 8.97 -5.03
CA TYR A 238 -8.56 8.92 -5.06
C TYR A 238 -8.05 9.04 -6.50
N ASP A 239 -7.08 9.93 -6.72
CA ASP A 239 -6.44 10.16 -8.03
C ASP A 239 -4.98 9.70 -7.98
N LEU A 240 -4.80 8.38 -7.99
CA LEU A 240 -3.52 7.75 -7.70
C LEU A 240 -2.89 7.15 -8.96
N HIS A 241 -1.57 7.20 -9.02
CA HIS A 241 -0.77 6.53 -10.05
C HIS A 241 0.31 5.66 -9.39
N HIS A 242 0.53 4.46 -9.91
CA HIS A 242 1.44 3.49 -9.29
C HIS A 242 2.89 3.98 -9.26
N ASP A 243 3.39 4.61 -10.34
CA ASP A 243 4.74 5.21 -10.36
C ASP A 243 4.87 6.36 -9.35
N ALA A 244 3.83 7.19 -9.22
CA ALA A 244 3.85 8.31 -8.28
C ALA A 244 3.81 7.84 -6.81
N MET A 245 3.13 6.72 -6.52
CA MET A 245 3.16 6.07 -5.21
C MET A 245 4.49 5.36 -4.95
N TRP A 246 5.09 4.76 -6.00
CA TRP A 246 6.42 4.17 -5.91
C TRP A 246 7.48 5.22 -5.59
N GLN A 247 7.47 6.33 -6.30
CA GLN A 247 8.38 7.45 -6.03
C GLN A 247 8.23 7.98 -4.60
N ARG A 248 6.99 8.11 -4.10
CA ARG A 248 6.73 8.47 -2.68
C ARG A 248 7.27 7.44 -1.70
N THR A 249 7.19 6.17 -2.05
CA THR A 249 7.77 5.09 -1.23
C THR A 249 9.28 5.21 -1.16
N GLN A 250 9.94 5.57 -2.26
CA GLN A 250 11.38 5.80 -2.30
C GLN A 250 11.78 7.01 -1.43
N TRP A 251 11.09 8.15 -1.55
CA TRP A 251 11.35 9.30 -0.68
C TRP A 251 11.09 9.01 0.80
N LEU A 252 10.05 8.23 1.11
CA LEU A 252 9.78 7.79 2.48
C LEU A 252 10.89 6.87 2.99
N TYR A 253 11.42 5.98 2.14
CA TYR A 253 12.51 5.08 2.47
C TYR A 253 13.80 5.86 2.75
N GLU A 254 14.17 6.78 1.86
CA GLU A 254 15.32 7.68 2.05
C GLU A 254 15.20 8.45 3.37
N MET A 255 14.03 8.99 3.67
CA MET A 255 13.77 9.66 4.95
C MET A 255 13.94 8.76 6.17
N VAL A 256 13.50 7.50 6.08
CA VAL A 256 13.72 6.52 7.16
C VAL A 256 15.21 6.29 7.38
N LEU A 257 15.98 6.13 6.31
CA LEU A 257 17.44 5.98 6.38
C LEU A 257 18.12 7.22 6.98
N GLU A 258 17.75 8.42 6.52
CA GLU A 258 18.28 9.68 7.07
C GLU A 258 18.06 9.77 8.59
N HIS A 259 16.87 9.39 9.06
CA HIS A 259 16.58 9.43 10.50
C HIS A 259 17.27 8.30 11.27
N GLU A 260 17.57 7.17 10.63
CA GLU A 260 18.38 6.10 11.21
C GLU A 260 19.82 6.56 11.39
N ASP A 261 20.41 7.19 10.37
CA ASP A 261 21.76 7.77 10.40
C ASP A 261 21.87 8.90 11.45
N GLU A 262 20.81 9.69 11.64
CA GLU A 262 20.70 10.71 12.70
C GLU A 262 20.45 10.13 14.11
N GLY A 263 20.46 8.79 14.28
CA GLY A 263 20.23 8.10 15.55
C GLY A 263 18.78 8.16 16.07
N ARG A 264 17.83 8.50 15.20
CA ARG A 264 16.41 8.73 15.53
C ARG A 264 15.47 7.89 14.65
N PRO A 265 15.59 6.54 14.64
CA PRO A 265 14.86 5.70 13.70
C PRO A 265 13.34 5.90 13.77
N LEU A 266 12.74 6.05 12.59
CA LEU A 266 11.30 6.23 12.41
C LEU A 266 10.53 4.90 12.39
N ALA A 267 11.17 3.84 11.93
CA ALA A 267 10.69 2.47 11.96
C ALA A 267 11.89 1.53 11.79
N GLY A 268 11.71 0.27 12.20
CA GLY A 268 12.61 -0.83 11.85
C GLY A 268 11.84 -1.90 11.08
N PHE A 269 12.56 -2.83 10.44
CA PHE A 269 11.93 -3.94 9.73
C PHE A 269 11.05 -4.77 10.67
N GLY A 270 9.74 -4.85 10.38
CA GLY A 270 8.76 -5.54 11.23
C GLY A 270 8.47 -4.89 12.60
N ALA A 271 8.96 -3.67 12.85
CA ALA A 271 8.73 -2.95 14.10
C ALA A 271 7.40 -2.16 14.12
N ASP A 272 7.06 -1.55 15.27
CA ASP A 272 5.92 -0.62 15.40
C ASP A 272 6.16 0.62 14.52
N THR A 273 5.16 1.01 13.72
CA THR A 273 5.24 2.10 12.73
C THR A 273 4.65 3.41 13.24
N ARG A 274 4.44 3.57 14.56
CA ARG A 274 3.85 4.76 15.17
C ARG A 274 4.66 6.03 14.93
N ARG A 275 5.99 5.95 14.92
CA ARG A 275 6.85 7.12 14.64
C ARG A 275 6.76 7.50 13.17
N LEU A 276 6.93 6.53 12.27
CA LEU A 276 6.73 6.72 10.83
C LEU A 276 5.35 7.30 10.49
N ARG A 277 4.28 6.80 11.11
CA ARG A 277 2.92 7.34 10.95
C ARG A 277 2.83 8.84 11.25
N ARG A 278 3.60 9.37 12.21
CA ARG A 278 3.56 10.79 12.55
C ARG A 278 4.10 11.69 11.43
N VAL A 279 4.89 11.16 10.50
CA VAL A 279 5.33 11.89 9.30
C VAL A 279 4.11 12.38 8.50
N PHE A 280 3.05 11.58 8.43
CA PHE A 280 1.83 11.91 7.67
C PHE A 280 0.81 12.76 8.43
N SER A 281 0.99 12.95 9.74
CA SER A 281 -0.09 13.49 10.58
C SER A 281 0.36 14.50 11.64
N SER A 282 1.65 14.83 11.71
CA SER A 282 2.17 15.71 12.75
C SER A 282 2.95 16.85 12.10
N PRO A 283 2.58 18.11 12.38
CA PRO A 283 3.34 19.28 11.95
C PRO A 283 4.80 19.27 12.41
N LYS A 284 5.15 18.48 13.43
CA LYS A 284 6.53 18.31 13.92
C LYS A 284 7.50 17.76 12.88
N TYR A 285 6.98 17.05 11.87
CA TYR A 285 7.80 16.56 10.76
C TYR A 285 7.80 17.51 9.56
N GLY A 286 7.07 18.64 9.63
CA GLY A 286 6.91 19.58 8.54
C GLY A 286 5.63 19.37 7.74
N PHE A 287 5.00 20.48 7.34
CA PHE A 287 3.83 20.49 6.49
C PHE A 287 4.15 20.00 5.07
N ASP A 288 5.36 20.23 4.57
CA ASP A 288 5.86 19.67 3.31
C ASP A 288 5.70 18.15 3.26
N ARG A 289 6.12 17.45 4.31
CA ARG A 289 6.00 15.99 4.39
C ARG A 289 4.56 15.56 4.57
N MET A 290 3.82 16.25 5.44
CA MET A 290 2.41 15.94 5.70
C MET A 290 1.57 16.01 4.41
N PHE A 291 1.76 17.05 3.60
CA PHE A 291 1.03 17.24 2.36
C PHE A 291 1.65 16.49 1.17
N GLY A 292 2.98 16.44 1.04
CA GLY A 292 3.65 15.76 -0.07
C GLY A 292 3.42 14.26 -0.09
N PHE A 293 3.28 13.64 1.10
CA PHE A 293 2.88 12.24 1.21
C PHE A 293 1.37 12.03 1.21
N ALA A 294 0.53 13.05 1.32
CA ALA A 294 -0.92 12.87 1.32
C ALA A 294 -1.41 12.25 -0.02
N PRO A 295 -2.48 11.44 0.00
CA PRO A 295 -3.07 10.95 -1.23
C PRO A 295 -3.65 12.11 -2.05
N ARG A 296 -3.47 12.05 -3.37
CA ARG A 296 -4.14 12.97 -4.28
C ARG A 296 -5.61 12.57 -4.42
N LEU A 297 -6.47 13.58 -4.46
CA LEU A 297 -7.92 13.44 -4.58
C LEU A 297 -8.40 14.20 -5.83
N LYS A 298 -9.52 13.77 -6.40
CA LYS A 298 -10.22 14.45 -7.49
C LYS A 298 -11.72 14.48 -7.28
N HIS A 299 -12.40 15.42 -7.91
CA HIS A 299 -13.87 15.43 -7.97
C HIS A 299 -14.39 14.31 -8.86
N VAL A 300 -15.55 13.76 -8.48
CA VAL A 300 -16.27 12.72 -9.24
C VAL A 300 -17.60 13.24 -9.78
N ALA A 301 -18.26 14.13 -9.04
CA ALA A 301 -19.50 14.75 -9.47
C ALA A 301 -19.24 16.05 -10.25
N PRO A 302 -20.01 16.32 -11.33
CA PRO A 302 -19.95 17.59 -12.04
C PRO A 302 -20.52 18.75 -11.21
N GLU A 303 -21.54 18.48 -10.38
CA GLU A 303 -22.16 19.46 -9.49
C GLU A 303 -21.74 19.21 -8.03
N VAL A 304 -20.68 19.89 -7.61
CA VAL A 304 -20.21 19.88 -6.23
C VAL A 304 -20.50 21.24 -5.60
N ASP A 305 -20.92 21.26 -4.35
CA ASP A 305 -21.06 22.51 -3.58
C ASP A 305 -19.73 23.29 -3.52
N GLU A 306 -19.80 24.62 -3.57
CA GLU A 306 -18.62 25.48 -3.70
C GLU A 306 -17.66 25.33 -2.52
N SER A 307 -18.17 25.12 -1.30
CA SER A 307 -17.35 24.88 -0.11
C SER A 307 -16.50 23.60 -0.24
N LYS A 308 -17.08 22.54 -0.82
CA LYS A 308 -16.38 21.27 -1.06
C LYS A 308 -15.36 21.40 -2.19
N ARG A 309 -15.65 22.18 -3.24
CA ARG A 309 -14.68 22.50 -4.30
C ARG A 309 -13.49 23.26 -3.74
N ARG A 310 -13.75 24.32 -2.96
CA ARG A 310 -12.73 25.11 -2.29
C ARG A 310 -11.83 24.26 -1.41
N THR A 311 -12.43 23.40 -0.57
CA THR A 311 -11.66 22.49 0.31
C THR A 311 -10.70 21.60 -0.48
N LEU A 312 -11.18 20.99 -1.57
CA LEU A 312 -10.33 20.14 -2.39
C LEU A 312 -9.24 20.94 -3.12
N ALA A 313 -9.57 22.11 -3.65
CA ALA A 313 -8.62 22.99 -4.33
C ALA A 313 -7.48 23.43 -3.38
N CYS A 314 -7.82 23.85 -2.15
CA CYS A 314 -6.81 24.16 -1.12
C CYS A 314 -5.90 22.95 -0.83
N LEU A 315 -6.48 21.76 -0.65
CA LEU A 315 -5.70 20.53 -0.42
C LEU A 315 -4.77 20.24 -1.60
N GLN A 316 -5.23 20.46 -2.83
CA GLN A 316 -4.44 20.24 -4.04
C GLN A 316 -3.25 21.21 -4.13
N VAL A 317 -3.42 22.47 -3.78
CA VAL A 317 -2.33 23.47 -3.73
C VAL A 317 -1.26 23.05 -2.72
N PHE A 318 -1.66 22.69 -1.49
CA PHE A 318 -0.71 22.22 -0.47
C PHE A 318 -0.02 20.92 -0.87
N TRP A 319 -0.77 19.99 -1.48
CA TRP A 319 -0.21 18.73 -2.00
C TRP A 319 0.83 18.99 -3.09
N GLN A 320 0.55 19.86 -4.07
CA GLN A 320 1.49 20.22 -5.13
C GLN A 320 2.74 20.90 -4.61
N TRP A 321 2.61 21.76 -3.60
CA TRP A 321 3.75 22.34 -2.92
C TRP A 321 4.59 21.27 -2.20
N GLY A 322 3.97 20.44 -1.36
CA GLY A 322 4.66 19.38 -0.62
C GLY A 322 5.35 18.38 -1.56
N GLU A 323 4.70 17.99 -2.66
CA GLU A 323 5.30 17.13 -3.67
C GLU A 323 6.54 17.78 -4.31
N ARG A 324 6.48 19.06 -4.69
CA ARG A 324 7.65 19.78 -5.25
C ARG A 324 8.82 19.82 -4.26
N VAL A 325 8.55 20.02 -2.97
CA VAL A 325 9.59 20.01 -1.93
C VAL A 325 10.26 18.63 -1.85
N LEU A 326 9.47 17.55 -1.83
CA LEU A 326 9.99 16.17 -1.83
C LEU A 326 10.80 15.85 -3.08
N VAL A 327 10.30 16.21 -4.28
CA VAL A 327 11.00 16.01 -5.56
C VAL A 327 12.37 16.67 -5.58
N GLN A 328 12.48 17.86 -4.98
CA GLN A 328 13.73 18.62 -4.92
C GLN A 328 14.69 18.12 -3.84
N GLY A 329 14.31 17.11 -3.05
CA GLY A 329 15.10 16.64 -1.90
C GLY A 329 15.27 17.71 -0.83
N ARG A 330 14.38 18.72 -0.79
CA ARG A 330 14.44 19.82 0.17
C ARG A 330 13.62 19.48 1.41
N ARG A 331 13.90 20.18 2.51
CA ARG A 331 13.07 20.19 3.72
C ARG A 331 12.53 21.61 3.90
N GLN A 332 11.21 21.78 3.80
CA GLN A 332 10.55 23.07 3.96
C GLN A 332 9.34 22.92 4.91
N PRO A 333 9.55 22.99 6.23
CA PRO A 333 8.54 22.57 7.20
C PRO A 333 7.28 23.45 7.22
N MET A 334 7.33 24.66 6.67
CA MET A 334 6.20 25.59 6.60
C MET A 334 5.95 26.01 5.14
N PRO A 335 4.68 26.18 4.72
CA PRO A 335 4.36 26.71 3.41
C PRO A 335 4.92 28.14 3.26
N PRO A 336 5.41 28.52 2.06
CA PRO A 336 5.80 29.90 1.79
C PRO A 336 4.61 30.86 1.93
N GLU A 337 4.86 32.10 2.35
CA GLU A 337 3.83 33.15 2.49
C GLU A 337 3.02 33.36 1.19
N HIS A 338 3.69 33.45 0.03
CA HIS A 338 3.01 33.62 -1.25
C HIS A 338 2.00 32.49 -1.57
N LEU A 339 2.17 31.28 -1.02
CA LEU A 339 1.23 30.17 -1.21
C LEU A 339 -0.04 30.40 -0.39
N VAL A 340 0.11 30.96 0.82
CA VAL A 340 -1.01 31.33 1.70
C VAL A 340 -1.78 32.50 1.08
N GLU A 341 -1.07 33.53 0.64
CA GLU A 341 -1.65 34.69 -0.06
C GLU A 341 -2.42 34.29 -1.33
N GLN A 342 -1.89 33.33 -2.12
CA GLN A 342 -2.59 32.80 -3.29
C GLN A 342 -3.91 32.12 -2.92
N LEU A 343 -3.95 31.36 -1.82
CA LEU A 343 -5.17 30.70 -1.34
C LEU A 343 -6.18 31.71 -0.79
N GLU A 344 -5.70 32.75 -0.10
CA GLU A 344 -6.54 33.84 0.41
C GLU A 344 -7.10 34.70 -0.72
N ALA A 345 -6.30 35.02 -1.74
CA ALA A 345 -6.71 35.81 -2.89
C ALA A 345 -7.64 35.04 -3.84
N ALA A 346 -7.41 33.73 -4.04
CA ALA A 346 -8.27 32.89 -4.87
C ALA A 346 -9.64 32.63 -4.21
N TRP A 347 -9.72 32.75 -2.89
CA TRP A 347 -10.97 32.57 -2.13
C TRP A 347 -11.02 33.51 -0.93
N PRO A 348 -11.35 34.80 -1.13
CA PRO A 348 -11.54 35.72 -0.01
C PRO A 348 -12.56 35.13 0.95
N THR A 349 -12.25 35.13 2.24
CA THR A 349 -13.24 34.85 3.28
C THR A 349 -14.37 35.86 3.10
N THR A 350 -15.50 35.40 2.57
CA THR A 350 -16.75 36.13 2.76
C THR A 350 -17.02 36.10 4.26
N ASP A 351 -16.60 37.15 4.95
CA ASP A 351 -17.15 37.51 6.25
C ASP A 351 -18.63 37.83 6.03
N THR A 352 -19.47 36.80 6.00
CA THR A 352 -20.88 36.95 6.37
C THR A 352 -20.94 37.01 7.89
N THR A 353 -20.42 38.11 8.44
CA THR A 353 -20.75 38.59 9.77
C THR A 353 -20.62 40.11 9.72
N ASP A 354 -21.56 40.76 9.02
CA ASP A 354 -22.15 42.03 9.47
C ASP A 354 -23.25 42.48 8.50
N GLN A 355 -24.35 42.98 9.10
CA GLN A 355 -25.55 43.63 8.53
C GLN A 355 -26.62 42.66 8.01
N ALA A 356 -27.81 42.50 8.62
CA ALA A 356 -28.54 43.26 9.63
C ALA A 356 -29.49 42.33 10.43
#